data_AF-A0A378IGH9-F1
#
_entry.id   AF-A0A378IGH9-F1
#
_cell.length_a   1.000
_cell.length_b   1.000
_cell.length_c   1.000
_cell.angle_alpha   90.00
_cell.angle_beta   90.00
_cell.angle_gamma   90.00
#
_symmetry.space_group_name_H-M   'P 1'
#
loop_
_entity.id
_entity.type
_entity.pdbx_description
1 polymer ?
#
loop_
_entity_poly.entity_id
_entity_poly.type
_entity_poly.pdbx_seq_one_letter_code
_entity_poly.pdbx_strand_id
1 'polypeptide(L)'
;MSKKSAKQGSHYTVVVIYFNTWLDFFCMNLFLLPSYILSVTLHKEYGYNNRANLIFLRLKMNALNLAIKEALLSAGNTKEANKAYLEFIKANFIIPIEQNTENEEPIVLFLQENDHIFLPVFTEISYLNSWASEIAKEIKLLKLSGVDLLKGLGDNVTVCLNIGSEIYKEFNPSEITRMRSIVLKLFKK
;
A
#
# COMPACT_ATOMS: atom_id res chain seq x y z
N MET A 1 4.41 -48.59 -34.79
CA MET A 1 4.35 -48.04 -33.42
C MET A 1 4.75 -46.57 -33.42
N SER A 2 3.78 -45.71 -33.05
CA SER A 2 3.85 -44.32 -32.57
C SER A 2 4.91 -43.33 -33.10
N LYS A 3 4.45 -42.40 -33.95
CA LYS A 3 4.99 -41.05 -34.17
C LYS A 3 4.49 -40.09 -33.07
N LYS A 4 5.36 -39.23 -32.50
CA LYS A 4 5.00 -37.93 -31.86
C LYS A 4 6.21 -37.00 -32.07
N SER A 5 6.23 -36.12 -33.08
CA SER A 5 5.53 -34.83 -33.25
C SER A 5 6.06 -33.74 -32.30
N ALA A 6 6.82 -32.82 -32.91
CA ALA A 6 7.27 -31.56 -32.34
C ALA A 6 6.07 -30.67 -31.99
N LYS A 7 6.08 -30.02 -30.82
CA LYS A 7 5.05 -29.06 -30.44
C LYS A 7 5.50 -27.64 -30.80
N GLN A 8 4.71 -27.07 -31.69
CA GLN A 8 4.76 -25.75 -32.29
C GLN A 8 4.47 -24.65 -31.25
N GLY A 9 5.09 -23.48 -31.45
CA GLY A 9 5.10 -22.35 -30.50
C GLY A 9 3.75 -21.68 -30.28
N SER A 10 3.70 -20.84 -29.24
CA SER A 10 2.61 -19.88 -29.01
C SER A 10 3.17 -18.49 -29.21
N HIS A 11 2.82 -17.87 -30.34
CA HIS A 11 3.01 -16.44 -30.56
C HIS A 11 1.97 -15.69 -29.72
N TYR A 12 2.41 -14.76 -28.88
CA TYR A 12 1.52 -13.82 -28.21
C TYR A 12 1.47 -12.54 -29.04
N THR A 13 0.29 -12.16 -29.51
CA THR A 13 0.06 -10.85 -30.10
C THR A 13 -0.37 -9.90 -28.99
N VAL A 14 0.49 -8.92 -28.67
CA VAL A 14 0.14 -7.81 -27.78
C VAL A 14 -0.61 -6.78 -28.62
N VAL A 15 -1.90 -6.61 -28.39
CA VAL A 15 -2.68 -5.50 -28.97
C VAL A 15 -2.68 -4.36 -27.97
N VAL A 16 -1.92 -3.31 -28.27
CA VAL A 16 -1.96 -2.05 -27.53
C VAL A 16 -3.01 -1.16 -28.18
N ILE A 17 -4.13 -0.90 -27.50
CA ILE A 17 -5.15 0.04 -27.97
C ILE A 17 -4.82 1.41 -27.39
N TYR A 18 -4.46 2.35 -28.26
CA TYR A 18 -4.36 3.77 -27.91
C TYR A 18 -5.71 4.43 -28.17
N PHE A 19 -6.34 4.98 -27.14
CA PHE A 19 -7.52 5.83 -27.29
C PHE A 19 -7.07 7.28 -27.49
N ASN A 20 -7.53 7.91 -28.57
CA ASN A 20 -6.96 9.16 -29.07
C ASN A 20 -7.97 10.33 -29.13
N THR A 21 -9.19 10.22 -28.57
CA THR A 21 -10.17 11.32 -28.64
C THR A 21 -11.12 11.41 -27.45
N TRP A 22 -11.50 12.65 -27.14
CA TRP A 22 -12.32 13.12 -26.02
C TRP A 22 -13.73 12.49 -25.90
N LEU A 23 -14.20 11.81 -26.95
CA LEU A 23 -15.55 11.21 -27.01
C LEU A 23 -15.70 9.97 -26.10
N ASP A 24 -14.61 9.23 -25.84
CA ASP A 24 -14.63 8.05 -24.96
C ASP A 24 -14.85 8.42 -23.49
N PHE A 25 -14.53 9.66 -23.10
CA PHE A 25 -14.70 10.15 -21.72
C PHE A 25 -16.17 10.40 -21.36
N PHE A 26 -17.01 10.68 -22.36
CA PHE A 26 -18.42 11.04 -22.12
C PHE A 26 -19.31 9.80 -21.90
N CYS A 27 -18.97 8.66 -22.52
CA CYS A 27 -19.75 7.43 -22.37
C CYS A 27 -19.59 6.76 -20.99
N MET A 28 -18.53 7.06 -20.24
CA MET A 28 -18.31 6.49 -18.90
C MET A 28 -19.04 7.23 -17.76
N ASN A 29 -19.60 8.42 -17.99
CA ASN A 29 -20.13 9.25 -16.88
C ASN A 29 -21.62 9.08 -16.56
N LEU A 30 -22.39 8.30 -17.35
CA LEU A 30 -23.84 8.14 -17.10
C LEU A 30 -24.23 6.86 -16.34
N PHE A 31 -23.29 5.95 -16.06
CA PHE A 31 -23.51 4.80 -15.18
C PHE A 31 -22.37 4.70 -14.16
N LEU A 32 -22.68 5.14 -12.94
CA LEU A 32 -22.08 4.81 -11.64
C LEU A 32 -20.65 4.20 -11.59
N LEU A 33 -19.79 4.91 -10.86
CA LEU A 33 -18.52 4.53 -10.19
C LEU A 33 -17.24 4.46 -11.04
N PRO A 34 -16.21 5.29 -10.76
CA PRO A 34 -14.89 5.12 -11.38
C PRO A 34 -14.06 4.14 -10.54
N SER A 35 -14.26 2.85 -10.75
CA SER A 35 -13.20 1.86 -10.57
C SER A 35 -12.55 1.63 -11.93
N TYR A 36 -11.32 2.06 -12.10
CA TYR A 36 -10.51 1.69 -13.27
C TYR A 36 -10.27 0.17 -13.23
N ILE A 37 -11.17 -0.58 -13.87
CA ILE A 37 -11.03 -2.02 -14.09
C ILE A 37 -10.29 -2.17 -15.42
N LEU A 38 -9.01 -2.52 -15.33
CA LEU A 38 -8.31 -3.22 -16.40
C LEU A 38 -8.98 -4.60 -16.53
N SER A 39 -10.02 -4.74 -17.35
CA SER A 39 -10.68 -6.04 -17.53
C SER A 39 -9.84 -6.91 -18.44
N VAL A 40 -9.06 -7.82 -17.85
CA VAL A 40 -8.52 -8.97 -18.59
C VAL A 40 -9.64 -9.98 -18.69
N THR A 41 -10.42 -9.93 -19.78
CA THR A 41 -11.50 -10.90 -20.02
C THR A 41 -10.89 -12.23 -20.46
N LEU A 42 -10.60 -13.11 -19.49
CA LEU A 42 -10.29 -14.51 -19.76
C LEU A 42 -11.61 -15.26 -19.98
N HIS A 43 -12.03 -15.37 -21.23
CA HIS A 43 -13.13 -16.27 -21.58
C HIS A 43 -12.63 -17.72 -21.63
N LYS A 44 -12.99 -18.52 -20.61
CA LYS A 44 -13.77 -19.75 -20.82
C LYS A 44 -14.21 -20.40 -19.50
N GLU A 45 -15.53 -20.37 -19.32
CA GLU A 45 -16.40 -21.45 -18.85
C GLU A 45 -16.05 -22.25 -17.58
N TYR A 46 -16.96 -22.12 -16.61
CA TYR A 46 -17.17 -22.90 -15.39
C TYR A 46 -16.22 -22.72 -14.19
N GLY A 47 -16.80 -22.23 -13.10
CA GLY A 47 -16.28 -22.36 -11.73
C GLY A 47 -15.74 -21.06 -11.16
N TYR A 48 -16.62 -20.32 -10.46
CA TYR A 48 -16.22 -19.23 -9.56
C TYR A 48 -15.23 -19.81 -8.53
N ASN A 49 -13.95 -19.64 -8.81
CA ASN A 49 -12.87 -20.24 -8.02
C ASN A 49 -12.42 -19.23 -6.98
N ASN A 50 -12.48 -19.60 -5.69
CA ASN A 50 -11.88 -18.86 -4.58
C ASN A 50 -10.41 -18.45 -4.84
N ARG A 51 -9.72 -19.17 -5.74
CA ARG A 51 -8.37 -18.86 -6.23
C ARG A 51 -8.27 -17.56 -7.04
N ALA A 52 -9.28 -17.18 -7.82
CA ALA A 52 -9.25 -15.93 -8.59
C ALA A 52 -9.34 -14.70 -7.68
N ASN A 53 -10.21 -14.73 -6.66
CA ASN A 53 -10.23 -13.72 -5.60
C ASN A 53 -8.92 -13.70 -4.81
N LEU A 54 -8.35 -14.87 -4.50
CA LEU A 54 -7.04 -14.96 -3.84
C LEU A 54 -5.92 -14.30 -4.68
N ILE A 55 -5.94 -14.49 -6.01
CA ILE A 55 -4.96 -13.90 -6.92
C ILE A 55 -5.18 -12.40 -7.06
N PHE A 56 -6.43 -11.93 -7.16
CA PHE A 56 -6.74 -10.51 -7.29
C PHE A 56 -6.43 -9.72 -6.01
N LEU A 57 -6.72 -10.29 -4.83
CA LEU A 57 -6.28 -9.75 -3.54
C LEU A 57 -4.75 -9.71 -3.42
N ARG A 58 -4.06 -10.74 -3.95
CA ARG A 58 -2.59 -10.82 -3.93
C ARG A 58 -1.91 -9.81 -4.86
N LEU A 59 -2.60 -9.29 -5.88
CA LEU A 59 -2.06 -8.29 -6.81
C LEU A 59 -2.18 -6.84 -6.31
N LYS A 60 -3.09 -6.55 -5.36
CA LYS A 60 -3.20 -5.24 -4.69
C LYS A 60 -2.39 -5.16 -3.39
N MET A 61 -2.09 -6.30 -2.76
CA MET A 61 -1.39 -6.31 -1.49
C MET A 61 0.12 -6.22 -1.67
N ASN A 62 0.72 -5.11 -1.24
CA ASN A 62 2.17 -5.03 -1.10
C ASN A 62 2.68 -6.00 -0.01
N ALA A 63 3.99 -6.27 0.00
CA ALA A 63 4.61 -7.26 0.91
C ALA A 63 4.36 -6.93 2.40
N LEU A 64 4.33 -5.64 2.75
CA LEU A 64 4.02 -5.16 4.09
C LEU A 64 2.57 -5.48 4.48
N ASN A 65 1.61 -5.15 3.61
CA ASN A 65 0.18 -5.41 3.82
C ASN A 65 -0.08 -6.91 4.04
N LEU A 66 0.63 -7.76 3.28
CA LEU A 66 0.55 -9.21 3.46
C LEU A 66 1.12 -9.65 4.81
N ALA A 67 2.30 -9.15 5.17
CA ALA A 67 2.93 -9.49 6.45
C ALA A 67 2.09 -9.02 7.65
N ILE A 68 1.46 -7.85 7.57
CA ILE A 68 0.52 -7.35 8.60
C ILE A 68 -0.70 -8.24 8.68
N LYS A 69 -1.31 -8.59 7.55
CA LYS A 69 -2.47 -9.50 7.53
C LYS A 69 -2.14 -10.86 8.15
N GLU A 70 -0.98 -11.43 7.83
CA GLU A 70 -0.51 -12.68 8.42
C GLU A 70 -0.29 -12.55 9.95
N ALA A 71 0.29 -11.44 10.42
CA ALA A 71 0.50 -11.19 11.84
C ALA A 71 -0.80 -10.98 12.63
N LEU A 72 -1.80 -10.35 12.01
CA LEU A 72 -3.14 -10.21 12.59
C LEU A 72 -3.85 -11.57 12.69
N LEU A 73 -3.76 -12.40 11.64
CA LEU A 73 -4.34 -13.75 11.64
C LEU A 73 -3.66 -14.70 12.64
N SER A 74 -2.37 -14.50 12.92
CA SER A 74 -1.63 -15.30 13.89
C SER A 74 -1.79 -14.83 15.35
N ALA A 75 -2.73 -13.91 15.61
CA ALA A 75 -2.99 -13.32 16.92
C ALA A 75 -1.72 -12.76 17.61
N GLY A 76 -0.82 -12.16 16.82
CA GLY A 76 0.38 -11.50 17.35
C GLY A 76 1.54 -12.44 17.70
N ASN A 77 1.61 -13.63 17.09
CA ASN A 77 2.80 -14.46 17.22
C ASN A 77 4.06 -13.68 16.81
N THR A 78 5.08 -13.74 17.68
CA THR A 78 6.32 -12.97 17.57
C THR A 78 7.05 -13.14 16.24
N LYS A 79 6.94 -14.31 15.60
CA LYS A 79 7.60 -14.60 14.32
C LYS A 79 6.98 -13.79 13.18
N GLU A 80 5.65 -13.82 13.06
CA GLU A 80 4.91 -13.11 12.03
C GLU A 80 4.96 -11.59 12.28
N ALA A 81 4.93 -11.15 13.54
CA ALA A 81 5.14 -9.75 13.91
C ALA A 81 6.53 -9.24 13.48
N ASN A 82 7.60 -10.01 13.74
CA ASN A 82 8.95 -9.65 13.29
C ASN A 82 9.07 -9.57 11.76
N LYS A 83 8.34 -10.44 11.03
CA LYS A 83 8.27 -10.37 9.57
C LYS A 83 7.62 -9.06 9.11
N ALA A 84 6.51 -8.66 9.73
CA ALA A 84 5.86 -7.38 9.46
C ALA A 84 6.79 -6.19 9.74
N TYR A 85 7.56 -6.23 10.83
CA TYR A 85 8.55 -5.20 11.15
C TYR A 85 9.66 -5.09 10.10
N LEU A 86 10.17 -6.22 9.59
CA LEU A 86 11.19 -6.20 8.54
C LEU A 86 10.65 -5.65 7.23
N GLU A 87 9.42 -6.00 6.85
CA GLU A 87 8.78 -5.45 5.66
C GLU A 87 8.45 -3.96 5.83
N PHE A 88 8.12 -3.51 7.05
CA PHE A 88 7.91 -2.09 7.36
C PHE A 88 9.19 -1.28 7.11
N ILE A 89 10.33 -1.77 7.61
CA ILE A 89 11.64 -1.12 7.46
C ILE A 89 12.02 -0.96 5.97
N LYS A 90 11.66 -1.92 5.13
CA LYS A 90 11.96 -1.92 3.68
C LYS A 90 10.96 -1.12 2.85
N ALA A 91 9.79 -0.81 3.40
CA ALA A 91 8.73 -0.14 2.66
C ALA A 91 9.04 1.34 2.41
N ASN A 92 8.28 1.92 1.49
CA ASN A 92 8.23 3.37 1.27
C ASN A 92 6.85 3.86 1.67
N PHE A 93 6.83 5.02 2.30
CA PHE A 93 5.66 5.60 2.89
C PHE A 93 5.38 6.98 2.33
N ILE A 94 4.10 7.32 2.29
CA ILE A 94 3.57 8.62 1.90
C ILE A 94 2.97 9.23 3.16
N ILE A 95 3.42 10.45 3.49
CA ILE A 95 3.02 11.19 4.67
C ILE A 95 2.42 12.51 4.19
N PRO A 96 1.18 12.84 4.60
CA PRO A 96 0.60 14.14 4.29
C PRO A 96 1.30 15.23 5.12
N ILE A 97 1.71 16.30 4.44
CA ILE A 97 2.35 17.49 5.03
C ILE A 97 1.55 18.73 4.63
N GLU A 98 1.69 19.83 5.35
CA GLU A 98 1.01 21.10 5.00
C GLU A 98 1.50 21.68 3.65
N GLN A 99 0.59 22.28 2.87
CA GLN A 99 0.95 22.88 1.59
C GLN A 99 1.74 24.18 1.72
N ASN A 100 1.48 24.98 2.77
CA ASN A 100 1.94 26.38 2.89
C ASN A 100 3.04 26.58 3.95
N THR A 101 3.99 25.66 4.06
CA THR A 101 5.18 25.93 4.86
C THR A 101 6.10 26.88 4.11
N GLU A 102 6.05 28.18 4.45
CA GLU A 102 7.06 29.18 4.05
C GLU A 102 8.45 28.87 4.65
N ASN A 103 8.50 27.95 5.62
CA ASN A 103 9.72 27.40 6.21
C ASN A 103 10.35 26.30 5.32
N GLU A 104 11.68 26.17 5.41
CA GLU A 104 12.46 25.16 4.69
C GLU A 104 12.15 23.71 5.13
N GLU A 105 11.55 23.53 6.32
CA GLU A 105 11.24 22.22 6.88
C GLU A 105 9.75 21.85 6.72
N PRO A 106 9.44 20.61 6.25
CA PRO A 106 8.07 20.18 6.06
C PRO A 106 7.37 19.90 7.40
N ILE A 107 6.16 20.42 7.56
CA ILE A 107 5.31 20.18 8.73
C ILE A 107 4.38 18.99 8.45
N VAL A 108 4.52 17.92 9.22
CA VAL A 108 3.68 16.71 9.12
C VAL A 108 2.34 16.92 9.80
N LEU A 109 1.28 16.39 9.19
CA LEU A 109 -0.04 16.34 9.83
C LEU A 109 -0.08 15.16 10.80
N PHE A 110 -0.50 15.41 12.04
CA PHE A 110 -0.72 14.40 13.07
C PHE A 110 -1.98 14.72 13.88
N LEU A 111 -2.55 13.70 14.51
CA LEU A 111 -3.62 13.86 15.49
C LEU A 111 -3.03 13.75 16.89
N GLN A 112 -3.44 14.64 17.80
CA GLN A 112 -3.10 14.54 19.21
C GLN A 112 -4.38 14.40 20.02
N GLU A 113 -4.48 13.32 20.80
CA GLU A 113 -5.62 13.04 21.66
C GLU A 113 -5.15 12.39 22.96
N ASN A 114 -5.59 12.89 24.12
CA ASN A 114 -5.24 12.35 25.44
C ASN A 114 -3.73 12.14 25.64
N ASP A 115 -2.90 13.12 25.26
CA ASP A 115 -1.42 13.06 25.27
C ASP A 115 -0.79 11.99 24.36
N HIS A 116 -1.57 11.33 23.50
CA HIS A 116 -1.06 10.41 22.48
C HIS A 116 -0.97 11.11 21.13
N ILE A 117 0.13 10.88 20.43
CA ILE A 117 0.38 11.43 19.09
C ILE A 117 0.20 10.31 18.06
N PHE A 118 -0.66 10.55 17.08
CA PHE A 118 -0.99 9.62 16.00
C PHE A 118 -0.55 10.20 14.66
N LEU A 119 0.43 9.55 14.04
CA LEU A 119 0.95 9.95 12.74
C LEU A 119 0.31 9.11 11.62
N PRO A 120 -0.52 9.71 10.73
CA PRO A 120 -1.03 9.02 9.54
C PRO A 120 0.09 8.74 8.54
N VAL A 121 0.20 7.47 8.12
CA VAL A 121 1.22 7.02 7.16
C VAL A 121 0.58 6.06 6.16
N PHE A 122 0.89 6.22 4.87
CA PHE A 122 0.24 5.45 3.80
C PHE A 122 1.25 4.71 2.92
N THR A 123 0.94 3.48 2.52
CA THR A 123 1.77 2.71 1.57
C THR A 123 1.43 2.99 0.11
N GLU A 124 0.21 3.48 -0.15
CA GLU A 124 -0.31 3.73 -1.50
C GLU A 124 -1.07 5.05 -1.54
N ILE A 125 -1.00 5.73 -2.67
CA ILE A 125 -1.71 7.01 -2.89
C ILE A 125 -3.24 6.84 -2.86
N SER A 126 -3.73 5.65 -3.20
CA SER A 126 -5.15 5.30 -3.15
C SER A 126 -5.72 5.42 -1.73
N TYR A 127 -5.01 4.89 -0.73
CA TYR A 127 -5.41 4.99 0.68
C TYR A 127 -5.37 6.44 1.16
N LEU A 128 -4.31 7.18 0.79
CA LEU A 128 -4.20 8.60 1.14
C LEU A 128 -5.33 9.42 0.53
N ASN A 129 -5.62 9.27 -0.76
CA ASN A 129 -6.67 10.04 -1.43
C ASN A 129 -8.05 9.76 -0.85
N SER A 130 -8.30 8.50 -0.44
CA SER A 130 -9.55 8.15 0.22
C SER A 130 -9.69 8.84 1.58
N TRP A 131 -8.61 8.88 2.37
CA TRP A 131 -8.59 9.53 3.68
C TRP A 131 -8.61 11.06 3.58
N ALA A 132 -7.83 11.64 2.67
CA ALA A 132 -7.60 13.08 2.55
C ALA A 132 -8.57 13.78 1.58
N SER A 133 -9.66 13.14 1.16
CA SER A 133 -10.50 13.63 0.05
C SER A 133 -10.99 15.08 0.23
N GLU A 134 -11.27 15.49 1.48
CA GLU A 134 -11.73 16.83 1.84
C GLU A 134 -10.60 17.86 1.97
N ILE A 135 -9.39 17.42 2.33
CA ILE A 135 -8.22 18.27 2.58
C ILE A 135 -7.16 18.18 1.47
N ALA A 136 -7.44 17.47 0.38
CA ALA A 136 -6.46 17.14 -0.66
C ALA A 136 -5.80 18.38 -1.30
N LYS A 137 -6.50 19.52 -1.31
CA LYS A 137 -5.98 20.78 -1.84
C LYS A 137 -5.00 21.48 -0.89
N GLU A 138 -5.05 21.16 0.40
CA GLU A 138 -4.32 21.83 1.48
C GLU A 138 -3.07 21.05 1.92
N ILE A 139 -2.84 19.88 1.32
CA ILE A 139 -1.74 18.99 1.68
C ILE A 139 -0.76 18.80 0.53
N LYS A 140 0.51 18.67 0.87
CA LYS A 140 1.59 18.15 0.03
C LYS A 140 1.94 16.72 0.49
N LEU A 141 2.71 16.02 -0.33
CA LEU A 141 3.11 14.64 -0.06
C LEU A 141 4.60 14.56 0.22
N LEU A 142 4.95 14.01 1.38
CA LEU A 142 6.31 13.63 1.72
C LEU A 142 6.48 12.12 1.54
N LYS A 143 7.54 11.70 0.85
CA LYS A 143 7.86 10.28 0.66
C LYS A 143 9.10 9.94 1.47
N LEU A 144 8.99 8.96 2.37
CA LEU A 144 10.10 8.50 3.20
C LEU A 144 10.24 6.98 3.10
N SER A 145 11.49 6.50 3.19
CA SER A 145 11.72 5.08 3.45
C SER A 145 11.31 4.73 4.88
N GLY A 146 11.03 3.46 5.15
CA GLY A 146 10.74 3.00 6.51
C GLY A 146 11.88 3.27 7.49
N VAL A 147 13.13 3.17 7.02
CA VAL A 147 14.32 3.52 7.82
C VAL A 147 14.33 5.01 8.18
N ASP A 148 14.10 5.89 7.21
CA ASP A 148 14.16 7.34 7.44
C ASP A 148 12.99 7.82 8.29
N LEU A 149 11.80 7.25 8.08
CA LEU A 149 10.65 7.45 8.96
C LEU A 149 11.01 7.08 10.41
N LEU A 150 11.53 5.88 10.65
CA LEU A 150 11.88 5.43 12.01
C LEU A 150 12.92 6.32 12.70
N LYS A 151 13.85 6.91 11.94
CA LYS A 151 14.86 7.85 12.45
C LYS A 151 14.26 9.22 12.80
N GLY A 152 13.24 9.67 12.05
CA GLY A 152 12.60 10.97 12.24
C GLY A 152 11.46 10.99 13.27
N LEU A 153 10.97 9.84 13.72
CA LEU A 153 9.88 9.77 14.71
C LEU A 153 10.32 10.25 16.10
N GLY A 154 9.39 10.80 16.88
CA GLY A 154 9.56 11.00 18.33
C GLY A 154 9.34 9.69 19.10
N ASP A 155 9.65 9.69 20.40
CA ASP A 155 9.57 8.47 21.24
C ASP A 155 8.15 8.06 21.63
N ASN A 156 7.20 9.00 21.65
CA ASN A 156 5.80 8.75 22.05
C ASN A 156 4.81 8.86 20.87
N VAL A 157 5.26 8.49 19.67
CA VAL A 157 4.43 8.54 18.45
C VAL A 157 3.90 7.16 18.10
N THR A 158 2.59 7.07 17.89
CA THR A 158 1.91 5.92 17.29
C THR A 158 1.80 6.14 15.79
N VAL A 159 2.31 5.19 14.99
CA VAL A 159 2.19 5.27 13.52
C VAL A 159 0.92 4.57 13.07
N CYS A 160 0.03 5.31 12.41
CA CYS A 160 -1.26 4.83 11.93
C CYS A 160 -1.15 4.49 10.44
N LEU A 161 -0.95 3.21 10.13
CA LEU A 161 -0.74 2.75 8.76
C LEU A 161 -2.07 2.56 8.03
N ASN A 162 -2.22 3.20 6.88
CA ASN A 162 -3.34 3.04 5.96
C ASN A 162 -4.71 3.23 6.64
N ILE A 163 -4.88 4.36 7.35
CA ILE A 163 -6.17 4.75 7.97
C ILE A 163 -7.29 4.66 6.94
N GLY A 164 -8.43 4.09 7.34
CA GLY A 164 -9.60 3.92 6.48
C GLY A 164 -9.52 2.74 5.50
N SER A 165 -8.51 1.87 5.62
CA SER A 165 -8.38 0.64 4.82
C SER A 165 -8.63 -0.63 5.64
N GLU A 166 -8.87 -1.76 4.96
CA GLU A 166 -9.06 -3.08 5.60
C GLU A 166 -7.80 -3.62 6.32
N ILE A 167 -6.65 -3.06 6.01
CA ILE A 167 -5.32 -3.47 6.52
C ILE A 167 -4.75 -2.41 7.47
N TYR A 168 -5.64 -1.61 8.06
CA TYR A 168 -5.29 -0.62 9.06
C TYR A 168 -4.53 -1.26 10.24
N LYS A 169 -3.39 -0.66 10.62
CA LYS A 169 -2.61 -1.07 11.78
C LYS A 169 -1.97 0.14 12.44
N GLU A 170 -2.14 0.24 13.74
CA GLU A 170 -1.42 1.18 14.60
C GLU A 170 -0.17 0.51 15.14
N PHE A 171 1.00 1.07 14.88
CA PHE A 171 2.25 0.66 15.51
C PHE A 171 2.47 1.52 16.73
N ASN A 172 2.34 0.92 17.91
CA ASN A 172 2.52 1.63 19.17
C ASN A 172 4.00 1.98 19.41
N PRO A 173 4.32 2.89 20.36
CA PRO A 173 5.70 3.28 20.63
C PRO A 173 6.65 2.10 20.90
N SER A 174 6.18 1.05 21.59
CA SER A 174 7.01 -0.13 21.88
C SER A 174 7.39 -0.93 20.63
N GLU A 175 6.49 -1.02 19.65
CA GLU A 175 6.75 -1.62 18.34
C GLU A 175 7.74 -0.75 17.56
N ILE A 176 7.59 0.58 17.58
CA ILE A 176 8.52 1.52 16.95
C ILE A 176 9.94 1.36 17.53
N THR A 177 10.09 1.33 18.86
CA THR A 177 11.39 1.11 19.53
C THR A 177 12.02 -0.21 19.12
N ARG A 178 11.21 -1.27 19.01
CA ARG A 178 11.68 -2.58 18.53
C ARG A 178 12.16 -2.51 17.09
N MET A 179 11.42 -1.86 16.20
CA MET A 179 11.83 -1.66 14.81
C MET A 179 13.13 -0.86 14.70
N ARG A 180 13.28 0.23 15.46
CA ARG A 180 14.55 0.98 15.55
C ARG A 180 15.72 0.10 15.99
N SER A 181 15.49 -0.78 16.96
CA SER A 181 16.52 -1.73 17.42
C SER A 181 16.93 -2.71 16.32
N ILE A 182 15.98 -3.14 15.48
CA ILE A 182 16.27 -3.99 14.30
C ILE A 182 17.09 -3.19 13.27
N VAL A 183 16.70 -1.95 12.97
CA VAL A 183 17.47 -1.05 12.09
C VAL A 183 18.91 -0.89 12.58
N LEU A 184 19.10 -0.57 13.87
CA LEU A 184 20.45 -0.43 14.45
C LEU A 184 21.29 -1.70 14.32
N LYS A 185 20.69 -2.89 14.42
CA LYS A 185 21.38 -4.17 14.22
C LYS A 185 21.74 -4.45 12.77
N LEU A 186 20.89 -4.04 11.82
CA LEU A 186 21.11 -4.26 10.39
C LEU A 186 22.12 -3.26 9.79
N PHE A 187 22.20 -2.05 10.34
CA PHE A 187 22.98 -0.95 9.78
C PHE A 187 24.21 -0.54 10.63
N LYS A 188 24.46 -1.17 11.78
CA LYS A 188 25.78 -1.11 12.45
C LYS A 188 26.79 -1.89 11.60
N LYS A 189 27.53 -1.17 10.75
CA LYS A 189 28.88 -1.56 10.34
C LYS A 189 29.88 -1.09 11.39
#